data_AF-A0A9P9ILW5-F1
#
_entry.id   AF-A0A9P9ILW5-F1
#
_cell.length_a   1.000
_cell.length_b   1.000
_cell.length_c   1.000
_cell.angle_alpha   90.00
_cell.angle_beta   90.00
_cell.angle_gamma   90.00
#
_symmetry.space_group_name_H-M   'P 1'
#
loop_
_entity.id
_entity.type
_entity.pdbx_description
1 polymer ?
#
loop_
_entity_poly.entity_id
_entity_poly.type
_entity_poly.pdbx_seq_one_letter_code
_entity_poly.pdbx_strand_id
1 'polypeptide(L)'
;MRPWPQFQCRSSDSGDNDGQMEGYLDHLSSPFLSTLDKVPIPRLDAPERVVHRKRNRVLRACNDCRTRRIKCSGEQPICAECKKTGGPCIYEQTRKNRLDQVTERNAFLTSVLEEVSMRVSEEDRQRISSALEMV
;
A
#
# COMPACT_ATOMS: atom_id res chain seq x y z
N MET A 1 -2.73 -36.43 25.55
CA MET A 1 -2.27 -35.68 24.36
C MET A 1 -3.48 -35.49 23.45
N ARG A 2 -4.02 -34.27 23.32
CA ARG A 2 -5.20 -34.01 22.48
C ARG A 2 -4.76 -33.43 21.13
N PRO A 3 -5.23 -33.94 19.98
CA PRO A 3 -4.85 -33.43 18.67
C PRO A 3 -5.51 -32.07 18.38
N TRP A 4 -4.83 -31.25 17.58
CA TRP A 4 -5.35 -29.97 17.08
C TRP A 4 -6.54 -30.17 16.11
N PRO A 5 -7.55 -29.30 16.11
CA PRO A 5 -8.68 -29.43 15.19
C PRO A 5 -8.26 -29.01 13.77
N GLN A 6 -8.49 -29.89 12.80
CA GLN A 6 -8.38 -29.60 11.36
C GLN A 6 -9.49 -28.62 10.96
N PHE A 7 -9.12 -27.38 10.65
CA PHE A 7 -10.02 -26.47 9.96
C PHE A 7 -10.00 -26.79 8.47
N GLN A 8 -11.12 -27.32 7.96
CA GLN A 8 -11.35 -27.49 6.53
C GLN A 8 -11.75 -26.15 5.92
N CYS A 9 -10.97 -25.67 4.95
CA CYS A 9 -11.35 -24.53 4.12
C CYS A 9 -12.46 -24.97 3.14
N ARG A 10 -13.69 -24.50 3.34
CA ARG A 10 -14.76 -24.62 2.32
C ARG A 10 -14.55 -23.54 1.27
N SER A 11 -14.15 -23.98 0.09
CA SER A 11 -14.36 -23.29 -1.18
C SER A 11 -15.87 -23.24 -1.48
N SER A 12 -16.36 -22.16 -2.10
CA SER A 12 -17.18 -22.22 -3.31
C SER A 12 -17.69 -20.85 -3.75
N ASP A 13 -17.68 -20.73 -5.08
CA ASP A 13 -18.09 -19.69 -6.01
C ASP A 13 -19.46 -19.01 -5.80
N SER A 14 -19.47 -17.74 -6.24
CA SER A 14 -20.42 -17.06 -7.15
C SER A 14 -21.93 -17.31 -7.03
N GLY A 15 -22.68 -16.21 -6.89
CA GLY A 15 -24.12 -16.14 -7.17
C GLY A 15 -24.70 -14.77 -6.84
N ASP A 16 -25.14 -14.06 -7.89
CA ASP A 16 -25.93 -12.82 -7.84
C ASP A 16 -27.16 -12.95 -6.92
N ASN A 17 -27.49 -11.88 -6.19
CA ASN A 17 -28.83 -11.71 -5.65
C ASN A 17 -29.16 -10.22 -5.45
N ASP A 18 -29.95 -9.68 -6.38
CA ASP A 18 -30.78 -8.50 -6.16
C ASP A 18 -31.78 -8.82 -5.04
N GLY A 19 -31.63 -8.17 -3.90
CA GLY A 19 -32.40 -8.46 -2.70
C GLY A 19 -32.33 -7.31 -1.70
N GLN A 20 -33.09 -6.27 -2.01
CA GLN A 20 -33.69 -5.27 -1.11
C GLN A 20 -33.38 -5.45 0.39
N MET A 21 -32.43 -4.67 0.91
CA MET A 21 -32.10 -4.59 2.34
C MET A 21 -32.75 -3.34 2.95
N GLU A 22 -34.07 -3.38 3.12
CA GLU A 22 -34.78 -2.47 4.03
C GLU A 22 -34.64 -3.07 5.45
N GLY A 23 -33.87 -2.42 6.32
CA GLY A 23 -33.78 -2.79 7.74
C GLY A 23 -32.38 -2.94 8.32
N TYR A 24 -31.56 -1.88 8.26
CA TYR A 24 -30.34 -1.77 9.09
C TYR A 24 -30.30 -0.44 9.86
N LEU A 25 -31.38 -0.17 10.58
CA LEU A 25 -31.45 0.87 11.60
C LEU A 25 -32.29 0.31 12.73
N ASP A 26 -31.67 -0.46 13.66
CA ASP A 26 -32.16 -0.57 15.06
C ASP A 26 -31.33 -1.44 16.03
N HIS A 27 -30.02 -1.63 15.80
CA HIS A 27 -29.15 -2.29 16.80
C HIS A 27 -27.91 -1.47 17.18
N LEU A 28 -28.09 -0.17 17.39
CA LEU A 28 -27.18 0.64 18.21
C LEU A 28 -27.74 0.76 19.64
N SER A 29 -27.73 -0.36 20.37
CA SER A 29 -27.83 -0.40 21.83
C SER A 29 -27.27 -1.72 22.34
N SER A 30 -25.97 -1.94 22.13
CA SER A 30 -25.20 -2.90 22.91
C SER A 30 -24.55 -2.14 24.08
N PRO A 31 -24.91 -2.40 25.35
CA PRO A 31 -24.41 -1.64 26.49
C PRO A 31 -22.98 -2.01 26.93
N PHE A 32 -22.20 -2.71 26.10
CA PHE A 32 -20.92 -3.31 26.52
C PHE A 32 -19.64 -2.73 25.87
N LEU A 33 -19.73 -1.67 25.06
CA LEU A 33 -18.58 -1.18 24.26
C LEU A 33 -18.39 0.35 24.34
N SER A 34 -18.31 0.93 25.54
CA SER A 34 -18.05 2.38 25.66
C SER A 34 -16.97 2.82 26.66
N THR A 35 -16.36 1.96 27.48
CA THR A 35 -15.27 2.39 28.39
C THR A 35 -14.30 1.25 28.71
N LEU A 36 -13.57 0.75 27.72
CA LEU A 36 -12.27 0.15 28.05
C LEU A 36 -11.25 1.28 28.15
N ASP A 37 -11.15 1.83 29.36
CA ASP A 37 -10.03 2.68 29.73
C ASP A 37 -8.74 1.96 29.35
N LYS A 38 -7.95 2.60 28.48
CA LYS A 38 -6.67 2.06 28.05
C LYS A 38 -5.72 2.05 29.25
N VAL A 39 -5.67 0.92 29.96
CA VAL A 39 -4.73 0.74 31.06
C VAL A 39 -3.31 0.72 30.48
N PRO A 40 -2.43 1.65 30.86
CA PRO A 40 -1.03 1.59 30.44
C PRO A 40 -0.38 0.36 31.08
N ILE A 41 0.16 -0.55 30.25
CA ILE A 41 0.94 -1.69 30.72
C ILE A 41 2.23 -1.14 31.37
N PRO A 42 2.46 -1.37 32.69
CA PRO A 42 3.70 -0.93 33.34
C PRO A 42 4.90 -1.57 32.66
N ARG A 43 5.82 -0.76 32.15
CA ARG A 43 7.10 -1.27 31.65
C ARG A 43 7.93 -1.64 32.87
N LEU A 44 8.08 -2.94 33.13
CA LEU A 44 9.10 -3.44 34.05
C LEU A 44 10.44 -2.83 33.65
N ASP A 45 11.23 -2.40 34.64
CA ASP A 45 12.51 -1.74 34.43
C ASP A 45 13.34 -2.55 33.42
N ALA A 46 13.56 -1.93 32.26
CA ALA A 46 14.30 -2.56 31.19
C ALA A 46 15.72 -2.81 31.71
N PRO A 47 16.28 -4.02 31.55
CA PRO A 47 17.69 -4.25 31.86
C PRO A 47 18.53 -3.19 31.14
N GLU A 48 19.58 -2.73 31.82
CA GLU A 48 20.48 -1.67 31.39
C GLU A 48 20.68 -1.73 29.87
N ARG A 49 20.21 -0.67 29.20
CA ARG A 49 20.01 -0.64 27.75
C ARG A 49 21.34 -0.91 27.05
N VAL A 50 21.60 -2.17 26.72
CA VAL A 50 22.65 -2.53 25.78
C VAL A 50 22.34 -1.71 24.53
N VAL A 51 23.26 -0.82 24.14
CA VAL A 51 23.10 0.06 22.98
C VAL A 51 23.01 -0.83 21.74
N HIS A 52 21.81 -1.32 21.44
CA HIS A 52 21.53 -2.04 20.23
C HIS A 52 21.67 -0.99 19.14
N ARG A 53 22.77 -1.06 18.37
CA ARG A 53 22.93 -0.31 17.11
C ARG A 53 21.57 -0.36 16.43
N LYS A 54 20.93 0.80 16.25
CA LYS A 54 19.58 0.92 15.68
C LYS A 54 19.59 0.13 14.37
N ARG A 55 19.11 -1.11 14.40
CA ARG A 55 19.04 -1.93 13.19
C ARG A 55 18.09 -1.17 12.29
N ASN A 56 18.58 -0.78 11.12
CA ASN A 56 17.76 -0.10 10.14
C ASN A 56 16.61 -1.06 9.80
N ARG A 57 15.42 -0.78 10.32
CA ARG A 57 14.26 -1.66 10.12
C ARG A 57 13.88 -1.50 8.66
N VAL A 58 13.95 -2.59 7.91
CA VAL A 58 13.52 -2.61 6.52
C VAL A 58 12.06 -2.20 6.47
N LEU A 59 11.77 -1.04 5.87
CA LEU A 59 10.41 -0.50 5.78
C LEU A 59 9.51 -1.39 4.92
N ARG A 60 10.08 -2.02 3.89
CA ARG A 60 9.36 -2.84 2.93
C ARG A 60 10.22 -4.01 2.46
N ALA A 61 9.72 -5.24 2.59
CA ALA A 61 10.32 -6.40 1.95
C ALA A 61 10.06 -6.39 0.44
N CYS A 62 11.00 -6.93 -0.36
CA CYS A 62 10.79 -7.18 -1.79
C CYS A 62 9.67 -8.19 -2.04
N ASN A 63 9.18 -8.26 -3.28
CA ASN A 63 8.06 -9.11 -3.67
C ASN A 63 8.35 -10.59 -3.42
N ASP A 64 9.52 -11.09 -3.80
CA ASP A 64 9.90 -12.49 -3.59
C ASP A 64 9.93 -12.88 -2.10
N CYS A 65 10.52 -12.05 -1.24
CA CYS A 65 10.53 -12.33 0.20
C CYS A 65 9.13 -12.23 0.82
N ARG A 66 8.24 -11.35 0.31
CA ARG A 66 6.84 -11.29 0.74
C ARG A 66 6.10 -12.57 0.36
N THR A 67 6.22 -13.01 -0.89
CA THR A 67 5.58 -14.25 -1.38
C THR A 67 6.07 -15.46 -0.60
N ARG A 68 7.39 -15.54 -0.35
CA ARG A 68 8.00 -16.61 0.46
C ARG A 68 7.77 -16.48 1.97
N ARG A 69 7.22 -15.36 2.46
CA ARG A 69 7.00 -15.04 3.88
C ARG A 69 8.27 -15.18 4.74
N ILE A 70 9.41 -14.72 4.21
CA ILE A 70 10.72 -14.76 4.89
C ILE A 70 11.26 -13.35 5.15
N LYS A 71 12.28 -13.26 6.00
CA LYS A 71 12.93 -11.98 6.34
C LYS A 71 13.71 -11.43 5.15
N CYS A 72 13.31 -10.26 4.67
CA CYS A 72 14.07 -9.49 3.67
C CYS A 72 15.17 -8.67 4.34
N SER A 73 16.38 -8.65 3.78
CA SER A 73 17.48 -7.80 4.27
C SER A 73 17.33 -6.32 3.88
N GLY A 74 16.51 -6.01 2.88
CA GLY A 74 16.26 -4.62 2.45
C GLY A 74 17.37 -3.99 1.61
N GLU A 75 18.46 -4.69 1.34
CA GLU A 75 19.55 -4.18 0.52
C GLU A 75 19.09 -4.02 -0.94
N GLN A 76 19.53 -2.94 -1.59
CA GLN A 76 19.25 -2.64 -3.00
C GLN A 76 20.56 -2.69 -3.80
N PRO A 77 20.54 -3.20 -5.06
CA PRO A 77 19.36 -3.56 -5.87
C PRO A 77 18.77 -4.96 -5.56
N ILE A 78 19.54 -5.86 -4.95
CA ILE A 78 19.12 -7.23 -4.63
C ILE A 78 19.34 -7.49 -3.14
N CYS A 79 18.32 -7.95 -2.43
CA CYS A 79 18.46 -8.33 -1.02
C CYS A 79 19.25 -9.63 -0.86
N ALA A 80 20.00 -9.80 0.25
CA ALA A 80 20.80 -10.98 0.56
C ALA A 80 20.08 -12.32 0.34
N GLU A 81 18.79 -12.40 0.67
CA GLU A 81 18.02 -13.63 0.52
C GLU A 81 17.74 -13.96 -0.95
N CYS A 82 17.35 -12.96 -1.75
CA CYS A 82 17.17 -13.16 -3.19
C CYS A 82 18.51 -13.40 -3.90
N LYS A 83 19.61 -12.80 -3.41
CA LYS A 83 20.97 -13.07 -3.92
C LYS A 83 21.38 -14.53 -3.75
N LYS A 84 20.99 -15.17 -2.65
CA LYS A 84 21.26 -16.60 -2.40
C LYS A 84 20.37 -17.52 -3.24
N THR A 85 19.08 -17.19 -3.35
CA THR A 85 18.12 -18.02 -4.09
C THR A 85 18.25 -17.85 -5.61
N GLY A 86 18.84 -16.74 -6.08
CA GLY A 86 18.98 -16.44 -7.52
C GLY A 86 17.69 -15.98 -8.19
N GLY A 87 16.63 -15.68 -7.42
CA GLY A 87 15.32 -15.26 -7.91
C GLY A 87 15.19 -13.75 -8.16
N PRO A 88 14.07 -13.30 -8.77
CA PRO A 88 13.82 -11.89 -9.07
C PRO A 88 13.58 -11.06 -7.79
N CYS A 89 14.48 -10.10 -7.52
CA CYS A 89 14.36 -9.21 -6.37
C CYS A 89 13.70 -7.87 -6.74
N ILE A 90 12.38 -7.85 -6.83
CA ILE A 90 11.64 -6.65 -7.25
C ILE A 90 11.02 -5.94 -6.05
N TYR A 91 11.30 -4.64 -5.92
CA TYR A 91 10.60 -3.75 -4.99
C TYR A 91 9.53 -2.98 -5.77
N GLU A 92 8.28 -3.40 -5.66
CA GLU A 92 7.20 -2.72 -6.38
C GLU A 92 6.96 -1.29 -5.85
N GLN A 93 6.80 -0.33 -6.76
CA GLN A 93 6.54 1.07 -6.43
C GLN A 93 5.23 1.19 -5.63
N THR A 94 5.22 1.98 -4.54
CA THR A 94 3.99 2.20 -3.76
C THR A 94 2.96 2.99 -4.58
N ARG A 95 1.66 2.86 -4.25
CA ARG A 95 0.61 3.66 -4.88
C ARG A 95 0.92 5.17 -4.83
N LYS A 96 1.42 5.66 -3.69
CA LYS A 96 1.83 7.05 -3.51
C LYS A 96 2.94 7.43 -4.50
N ASN A 97 4.03 6.66 -4.55
CA ASN A 97 5.13 6.94 -5.46
C ASN A 97 4.71 6.88 -6.94
N ARG A 98 3.73 6.05 -7.31
CA ARG A 98 3.16 6.02 -8.68
C ARG A 98 2.37 7.29 -8.96
N LEU A 99 1.52 7.72 -8.03
CA LEU A 99 0.75 8.95 -8.16
C LEU A 99 1.68 10.16 -8.29
N ASP A 100 2.69 10.27 -7.44
CA ASP A 100 3.67 11.36 -7.47
C ASP A 100 4.36 11.43 -8.85
N GLN A 101 4.80 10.28 -9.40
CA GLN A 101 5.40 10.22 -10.74
C GLN A 101 4.43 10.62 -11.86
N VAL A 102 3.16 10.21 -11.78
CA VAL A 102 2.15 10.58 -12.79
C VAL A 102 1.87 12.08 -12.74
N THR A 103 1.74 12.64 -11.54
CA THR A 103 1.53 14.08 -11.34
C THR A 103 2.72 14.89 -11.86
N GLU A 104 3.95 14.49 -11.52
CA GLU A 104 5.16 15.15 -12.00
C GLU A 104 5.28 15.08 -13.53
N ARG A 105 5.03 13.90 -14.11
CA ARG A 105 5.04 13.72 -15.56
C ARG A 105 3.96 14.55 -16.25
N ASN A 106 2.74 14.56 -15.73
CA ASN A 106 1.65 15.36 -16.28
C ASN A 106 1.97 16.85 -16.21
N ALA A 107 2.48 17.35 -15.08
CA ALA A 107 2.89 18.74 -14.94
C ALA A 107 3.96 19.14 -15.97
N PHE A 108 4.94 18.27 -16.20
CA PHE A 108 5.95 18.48 -17.23
C PHE A 108 5.37 18.46 -18.65
N LEU A 109 4.45 17.53 -18.94
CA LEU A 109 3.80 17.49 -20.25
C LEU A 109 2.95 18.74 -20.49
N THR A 110 2.21 19.20 -19.49
CA THR A 110 1.43 20.44 -19.55
C THR A 110 2.33 21.64 -19.90
N SER A 111 3.47 21.80 -19.22
CA SER A 111 4.37 22.94 -19.49
C SER A 111 5.00 22.89 -20.90
N VAL A 112 5.37 21.71 -21.38
CA VAL A 112 5.90 21.54 -22.74
C VAL A 112 4.82 21.85 -23.78
N LEU A 113 3.57 21.43 -23.54
CA LEU A 113 2.45 21.72 -24.44
C LEU A 113 2.16 23.23 -24.49
N GLU A 114 2.24 23.94 -23.37
CA GLU A 114 2.13 25.40 -23.33
C GLU A 114 3.25 26.09 -24.12
N GLU A 115 4.49 25.61 -24.00
CA GLU A 115 5.61 26.16 -24.76
C GLU A 115 5.42 25.97 -26.27
N VAL A 116 5.03 24.76 -26.68
CA VAL A 116 4.85 24.42 -28.10
C VAL A 116 3.63 25.13 -28.69
N SER A 117 2.58 25.34 -27.90
CA SER A 117 1.37 26.10 -28.27
C SER A 117 1.70 27.48 -28.87
N MET A 118 2.76 28.13 -28.41
CA MET A 118 3.18 29.46 -28.93
C MET A 118 3.88 29.42 -30.30
N ARG A 119 4.25 28.22 -30.80
CA ARG A 119 5.01 28.05 -32.06
C ARG A 119 4.21 27.36 -33.17
N VAL A 120 2.99 26.90 -32.89
CA VAL A 120 2.13 26.17 -33.83
C VAL A 120 1.07 27.08 -34.47
N SER A 121 0.31 26.52 -35.42
CA SER A 121 -0.80 27.21 -36.07
C SER A 121 -1.85 27.69 -35.06
N GLU A 122 -2.62 28.71 -35.42
CA GLU A 122 -3.70 29.23 -34.55
C GLU A 122 -4.72 28.16 -34.19
N GLU A 123 -5.09 27.32 -35.15
CA GLU A 123 -6.03 26.21 -34.98
C GLU A 123 -5.50 25.18 -33.96
N ASP A 124 -4.23 24.79 -34.10
CA ASP A 124 -3.61 23.83 -33.18
C ASP A 124 -3.36 24.44 -31.79
N ARG A 125 -3.04 25.74 -31.73
CA ARG A 125 -2.92 26.48 -30.47
C ARG A 125 -4.22 26.45 -29.69
N GLN A 126 -5.35 26.71 -30.36
CA GLN A 126 -6.68 26.65 -29.74
C GLN A 126 -7.00 25.24 -29.25
N ARG A 127 -6.72 24.21 -30.05
CA ARG A 127 -6.88 22.80 -29.64
C ARG A 127 -6.07 22.47 -28.38
N ILE A 128 -4.80 22.89 -28.33
CA ILE A 128 -3.93 22.65 -27.17
C ILE A 128 -4.47 23.40 -25.94
N SER A 129 -4.84 24.68 -26.08
CA SER A 129 -5.39 25.48 -24.98
C SER A 129 -6.66 24.86 -24.40
N SER A 130 -7.63 24.50 -25.26
CA SER A 130 -8.87 23.86 -24.82
C SER A 130 -8.63 22.51 -24.15
N ALA A 131 -7.64 21.74 -24.61
CA ALA A 131 -7.29 20.47 -23.99
C ALA A 131 -6.64 20.65 -22.60
N LEU A 132 -5.81 21.69 -22.42
CA LEU A 132 -5.18 21.99 -21.13
C LEU A 132 -6.17 22.54 -20.09
N GLU A 133 -7.20 23.27 -20.51
CA GLU A 133 -8.29 23.74 -19.62
C GLU A 133 -9.13 22.59 -19.02
N MET A 134 -9.05 21.39 -19.59
CA MET A 134 -9.79 20.20 -19.13
C MET A 134 -9.00 19.33 -18.13
N VAL A 135 -7.75 19.67 -17.80
CA VAL A 135 -6.86 18.90 -16.90
C VAL A 135 -6.92 19.44 -15.48
#